data_AF-A0A1Y1YHU9-F1
#
_entry.id   AF-A0A1Y1YHU9-F1
#
_cell.length_a   1.000
_cell.length_b   1.000
_cell.length_c   1.000
_cell.angle_alpha   90.00
_cell.angle_beta   90.00
_cell.angle_gamma   90.00
#
_symmetry.space_group_name_H-M   'P 1'
#
loop_
_entity.id
_entity.type
_entity.pdbx_description
1 polymer ?
#
loop_
_entity_poly.entity_id
_entity_poly.type
_entity_poly.pdbx_seq_one_letter_code
_entity_poly.pdbx_strand_id
1 'polypeptide(L)'
;MHFSTSILISALAASPLVAAHGKVAMVTGDAGGNGTAIGIMGGIVPGPGRNKVTEVDTTVFGKTNIATDGLGRTNAGGQNKAADLAATMAQSGSTLPQVSEGGSISGVFHIVTTDGAGPVQAMIDPTASGAFSNGVEATVMTDVPGNNGNIRPSGKVARALHALGLMKRAANVNMDFPVKIAVPAGTTCSGTVAGQQNVCFMKIANSNRAGPFGGVIAFQMASTGAAGNTTATTAVTTGGPAKGTAAKGTKGTTAKRFTA
;
A
#
# COMPACT_ATOMS: atom_id res chain seq x y z
N MET A 1 -27.71 12.74 -60.81
CA MET A 1 -26.38 12.28 -60.36
C MET A 1 -25.60 13.57 -60.09
N HIS A 2 -25.19 13.94 -58.89
CA HIS A 2 -24.31 13.21 -57.99
C HIS A 2 -24.59 13.59 -56.52
N PHE A 3 -24.49 12.59 -55.64
CA PHE A 3 -24.67 12.69 -54.20
C PHE A 3 -23.43 13.29 -53.52
N SER A 4 -23.68 14.12 -52.50
CA SER A 4 -22.72 14.63 -51.52
C SER A 4 -21.81 13.55 -50.96
N THR A 5 -20.55 13.88 -50.73
CA THR A 5 -19.66 13.10 -49.86
C THR A 5 -19.03 14.03 -48.83
N SER A 6 -19.77 14.26 -47.74
CA SER A 6 -19.23 14.89 -46.54
C SER A 6 -18.19 13.95 -45.93
N ILE A 7 -16.94 14.40 -45.90
CA ILE A 7 -15.83 13.72 -45.26
C ILE A 7 -16.00 13.84 -43.75
N LEU A 8 -16.52 12.79 -43.10
CA LEU A 8 -16.46 12.59 -41.65
C LEU A 8 -15.12 11.95 -41.31
N ILE A 9 -14.08 12.75 -41.08
CA ILE A 9 -12.85 12.28 -40.45
C ILE A 9 -13.16 12.08 -38.97
N SER A 10 -13.32 10.81 -38.60
CA SER A 10 -13.52 10.34 -37.25
C SER A 10 -12.26 10.66 -36.42
N ALA A 11 -12.38 11.59 -35.47
CA ALA A 11 -11.37 11.75 -34.44
C ALA A 11 -11.49 10.57 -33.48
N LEU A 12 -10.82 9.46 -33.80
CA LEU A 12 -10.60 8.38 -32.85
C LEU A 12 -9.57 8.90 -31.84
N ALA A 13 -10.06 9.61 -30.83
CA ALA A 13 -9.33 9.88 -29.62
C ALA A 13 -8.95 8.52 -29.04
N ALA A 14 -7.74 8.04 -29.36
CA ALA A 14 -7.12 6.93 -28.68
C ALA A 14 -7.01 7.35 -27.22
N SER A 15 -8.03 7.00 -26.43
CA SER A 15 -7.94 7.01 -24.98
C SER A 15 -6.75 6.12 -24.68
N PRO A 16 -5.64 6.66 -24.15
CA PRO A 16 -4.61 5.79 -23.65
C PRO A 16 -5.23 5.20 -22.38
N LEU A 17 -5.94 4.08 -22.52
CA LEU A 17 -6.11 3.14 -21.43
C LEU A 17 -4.68 2.67 -21.15
N VAL A 18 -3.99 3.47 -20.36
CA VAL A 18 -2.62 3.22 -20.02
C VAL A 18 -2.64 2.00 -19.13
N ALA A 19 -2.32 0.87 -19.75
CA ALA A 19 -2.14 -0.41 -19.11
C ALA A 19 -0.76 -0.43 -18.43
N ALA A 20 -0.48 0.55 -17.58
CA ALA A 20 0.81 0.67 -16.92
C ALA A 20 0.65 0.65 -15.39
N HIS A 21 1.37 -0.26 -14.75
CA HIS A 21 0.95 -0.76 -13.45
C HIS A 21 2.15 -1.11 -12.58
N GLY A 22 2.30 -0.35 -11.50
CA GLY A 22 3.34 -0.48 -10.50
C GLY A 22 2.78 -0.01 -9.17
N LYS A 23 2.76 -0.87 -8.14
CA LYS A 23 2.11 -0.56 -6.86
C LYS A 23 3.04 -0.79 -5.68
N VAL A 24 2.89 0.02 -4.64
CA VAL A 24 3.55 -0.22 -3.35
C VAL A 24 2.75 -1.30 -2.61
N ALA A 25 3.22 -2.54 -2.69
CA ALA A 25 2.46 -3.72 -2.25
C ALA A 25 2.49 -3.91 -0.73
N MET A 26 3.62 -3.60 -0.09
CA MET A 26 3.80 -3.70 1.34
C MET A 26 4.93 -2.77 1.79
N VAL A 27 4.78 -2.16 2.95
CA VAL A 27 5.81 -1.37 3.62
C VAL A 27 5.86 -1.64 5.11
N THR A 28 7.04 -1.51 5.68
CA THR A 28 7.35 -1.64 7.12
C THR A 28 8.29 -0.50 7.49
N GLY A 29 8.01 0.15 8.62
CA GLY A 29 8.92 1.14 9.18
C GLY A 29 10.09 0.45 9.89
N ASP A 30 11.21 1.13 10.04
CA ASP A 30 12.38 0.59 10.74
C ASP A 30 12.14 0.29 12.22
N ALA A 31 11.14 0.93 12.84
CA ALA A 31 10.65 0.61 14.18
C ALA A 31 9.44 -0.36 14.17
N GLY A 32 9.12 -0.97 13.03
CA GLY A 32 8.05 -1.97 12.87
C GLY A 32 6.77 -1.42 12.25
N GLY A 33 5.66 -2.10 12.51
CA GLY A 33 4.36 -1.83 11.88
C GLY A 33 4.31 -2.22 10.41
N ASN A 34 3.11 -2.29 9.83
CA ASN A 34 2.92 -2.72 8.45
C ASN A 34 1.89 -1.82 7.75
N GLY A 35 2.13 -1.59 6.46
CA GLY A 35 1.26 -0.78 5.62
C GLY A 35 1.24 -1.29 4.19
N THR A 36 0.28 -0.78 3.43
CA THR A 36 0.24 -0.87 1.97
C THR A 36 -0.27 0.45 1.40
N ALA A 37 -0.28 0.61 0.08
CA ALA A 37 -0.78 1.84 -0.52
C ALA A 37 -2.29 2.03 -0.27
N ILE A 38 -2.69 3.28 -0.05
CA ILE A 38 -4.09 3.69 0.09
C ILE A 38 -4.81 3.45 -1.24
N GLY A 39 -6.03 2.91 -1.15
CA GLY A 39 -6.88 2.64 -2.30
C GLY A 39 -6.56 1.34 -3.05
N ILE A 40 -5.55 0.58 -2.60
CA ILE A 40 -5.29 -0.76 -3.11
C ILE A 40 -6.08 -1.82 -2.30
N MET A 41 -6.49 -2.88 -2.97
CA MET A 41 -7.28 -4.03 -2.54
C MET A 41 -6.41 -5.19 -2.07
N GLY A 42 -5.08 -5.02 -2.05
CA GLY A 42 -4.13 -5.95 -1.44
C GLY A 42 -4.25 -7.37 -2.00
N GLY A 43 -4.36 -8.35 -1.10
CA GLY A 43 -4.45 -9.77 -1.45
C GLY A 43 -5.71 -10.22 -2.20
N ILE A 44 -6.70 -9.33 -2.37
CA ILE A 44 -7.90 -9.59 -3.19
C ILE A 44 -7.53 -9.59 -4.68
N VAL A 45 -6.55 -8.76 -5.06
CA VAL A 45 -6.07 -8.68 -6.44
C VAL A 45 -4.77 -9.49 -6.56
N PRO A 46 -4.74 -10.54 -7.40
CA PRO A 46 -3.53 -11.32 -7.61
C PRO A 46 -2.34 -10.42 -7.95
N GLY A 47 -1.18 -10.67 -7.35
CA GLY A 47 0.08 -10.00 -7.73
C GLY A 47 0.46 -10.34 -9.17
N PRO A 48 0.74 -11.61 -9.49
CA PRO A 48 0.97 -12.06 -10.86
C PRO A 48 -0.33 -12.45 -11.57
N GLY A 49 -0.42 -12.18 -12.86
CA GLY A 49 -1.59 -12.59 -13.66
C GLY A 49 -1.77 -11.79 -14.93
N ARG A 50 -2.96 -11.92 -15.54
CA ARG A 50 -3.36 -11.12 -16.70
C ARG A 50 -3.55 -9.67 -16.26
N ASN A 51 -2.97 -8.73 -17.01
CA ASN A 51 -3.15 -7.28 -16.89
C ASN A 51 -4.52 -6.87 -16.36
N LYS A 52 -5.59 -7.12 -17.12
CA LYS A 52 -6.98 -6.76 -16.75
C LYS A 52 -7.46 -7.19 -15.34
N VAL A 53 -6.78 -8.12 -14.69
CA VAL A 53 -7.07 -8.62 -13.33
C VAL A 53 -6.13 -8.01 -12.30
N THR A 54 -4.84 -7.87 -12.59
CA THR A 54 -3.80 -7.40 -11.64
C THR A 54 -3.68 -5.88 -11.58
N GLU A 55 -4.10 -5.22 -12.66
CA GLU A 55 -3.95 -3.79 -12.92
C GLU A 55 -4.97 -2.91 -12.22
N VAL A 56 -6.08 -3.49 -11.76
CA VAL A 56 -7.16 -2.73 -11.11
C VAL A 56 -6.71 -2.02 -9.83
N ASP A 57 -5.54 -2.43 -9.33
CA ASP A 57 -5.00 -2.13 -8.02
C ASP A 57 -3.77 -1.21 -8.02
N THR A 58 -3.43 -0.63 -9.17
CA THR A 58 -2.37 0.39 -9.22
C THR A 58 -2.96 1.78 -9.06
N THR A 59 -2.33 2.57 -8.19
CA THR A 59 -2.61 4.00 -8.12
C THR A 59 -1.92 4.72 -9.27
N VAL A 60 -2.71 5.49 -10.02
CA VAL A 60 -2.25 6.39 -11.08
C VAL A 60 -2.40 7.83 -10.62
N PHE A 61 -1.35 8.64 -10.82
CA PHE A 61 -1.41 10.09 -10.59
C PHE A 61 -1.53 10.85 -11.90
N GLY A 62 -2.00 12.10 -11.83
CA GLY A 62 -2.22 12.94 -13.01
C GLY A 62 -1.00 13.73 -13.50
N LYS A 63 0.07 13.81 -12.70
CA LYS A 63 1.24 14.67 -12.97
C LYS A 63 2.54 13.97 -12.58
N THR A 64 3.55 14.04 -13.45
CA THR A 64 4.88 13.43 -13.26
C THR A 64 5.74 14.09 -12.19
N ASN A 65 5.40 15.32 -11.80
CA ASN A 65 6.03 15.96 -10.65
C ASN A 65 5.48 15.31 -9.36
N ILE A 66 6.38 14.80 -8.52
CA ILE A 66 6.00 14.14 -7.26
C ILE A 66 5.33 15.12 -6.28
N ALA A 67 5.76 16.39 -6.26
CA ALA A 67 5.27 17.46 -5.41
C ALA A 67 3.95 18.07 -5.93
N THR A 68 2.97 17.21 -6.21
CA THR A 68 1.63 17.62 -6.61
C THR A 68 0.58 16.91 -5.77
N ASP A 69 -0.45 17.64 -5.39
CA ASP A 69 -1.47 17.16 -4.47
C ASP A 69 -2.30 15.99 -5.01
N GLY A 70 -2.95 15.31 -4.07
CA GLY A 70 -3.90 14.23 -4.32
C GLY A 70 -3.29 12.83 -4.12
N LEU A 71 -4.18 11.91 -3.74
CA LEU A 71 -3.84 10.52 -3.41
C LEU A 71 -3.88 9.57 -4.61
N GLY A 72 -4.09 10.11 -5.82
CA GLY A 72 -4.24 9.35 -7.05
C GLY A 72 -5.59 8.64 -7.14
N ARG A 73 -5.69 7.73 -8.11
CA ARG A 73 -6.89 6.91 -8.34
C ARG A 73 -6.49 5.50 -8.76
N THR A 74 -7.27 4.51 -8.37
CA THR A 74 -7.18 3.15 -8.90
C THR A 74 -8.30 2.88 -9.89
N ASN A 75 -8.13 1.92 -10.79
CA ASN A 75 -9.15 1.59 -11.78
C ASN A 75 -10.38 0.91 -11.14
N ALA A 76 -10.19 0.12 -10.07
CA ALA A 76 -11.31 -0.49 -9.34
C ALA A 76 -11.91 0.41 -8.24
N GLY A 77 -11.08 1.16 -7.52
CA GLY A 77 -11.53 1.99 -6.39
C GLY A 77 -11.92 3.42 -6.76
N GLY A 78 -11.58 3.88 -7.97
CA GLY A 78 -11.77 5.27 -8.37
C GLY A 78 -10.79 6.20 -7.64
N GLN A 79 -11.23 7.42 -7.34
CA GLN A 79 -10.39 8.42 -6.67
C GLN A 79 -10.09 7.99 -5.22
N ASN A 80 -8.81 7.86 -4.88
CA ASN A 80 -8.36 7.51 -3.54
C ASN A 80 -8.63 8.67 -2.57
N LYS A 81 -9.03 8.36 -1.34
CA LYS A 81 -9.37 9.29 -0.27
C LYS A 81 -8.61 8.93 0.99
N ALA A 82 -8.34 9.92 1.85
CA ALA A 82 -7.68 9.67 3.13
C ALA A 82 -8.45 8.64 3.99
N ALA A 83 -9.79 8.68 3.93
CA ALA A 83 -10.66 7.73 4.61
C ALA A 83 -10.44 6.25 4.19
N ASP A 84 -9.91 6.00 3.00
CA ASP A 84 -9.62 4.64 2.51
C ASP A 84 -8.48 3.98 3.30
N LEU A 85 -7.74 4.75 4.12
CA LEU A 85 -6.75 4.22 5.06
C LEU A 85 -7.36 3.18 6.01
N ALA A 86 -8.64 3.30 6.37
CA ALA A 86 -9.31 2.29 7.20
C ALA A 86 -9.32 0.91 6.53
N ALA A 87 -9.58 0.86 5.21
CA ALA A 87 -9.55 -0.37 4.44
C ALA A 87 -8.12 -0.88 4.27
N THR A 88 -7.15 0.02 4.07
CA THR A 88 -5.71 -0.32 4.05
C THR A 88 -5.27 -0.99 5.35
N MET A 89 -5.61 -0.44 6.52
CA MET A 89 -5.27 -1.05 7.82
C MET A 89 -5.97 -2.40 8.04
N ALA A 90 -7.18 -2.59 7.51
CA ALA A 90 -7.84 -3.90 7.56
C ALA A 90 -7.07 -4.99 6.78
N GLN A 91 -6.27 -4.60 5.78
CA GLN A 91 -5.44 -5.51 5.00
C GLN A 91 -4.04 -5.73 5.58
N SER A 92 -3.42 -4.68 6.12
CA SER A 92 -2.02 -4.71 6.57
C SER A 92 -1.83 -4.84 8.08
N GLY A 93 -2.91 -4.74 8.86
CA GLY A 93 -2.89 -4.69 10.32
C GLY A 93 -3.15 -3.28 10.86
N SER A 94 -3.50 -3.21 12.15
CA SER A 94 -3.92 -1.96 12.81
C SER A 94 -2.76 -1.02 13.19
N THR A 95 -1.52 -1.50 13.12
CA THR A 95 -0.33 -0.70 13.43
C THR A 95 0.32 -0.23 12.14
N LEU A 96 0.21 1.07 11.86
CA LEU A 96 0.87 1.71 10.73
C LEU A 96 2.40 1.55 10.83
N PRO A 97 3.15 1.61 9.71
CA PRO A 97 4.60 1.70 9.73
C PRO A 97 5.10 2.74 10.73
N GLN A 98 5.98 2.32 11.64
CA GLN A 98 6.58 3.16 12.67
C GLN A 98 8.00 3.51 12.26
N VAL A 99 8.31 4.81 12.20
CA VAL A 99 9.61 5.29 11.71
C VAL A 99 10.38 5.99 12.83
N SER A 100 11.61 5.54 13.08
CA SER A 100 12.47 6.21 14.07
C SER A 100 12.95 7.59 13.59
N GLU A 101 13.50 8.41 14.48
CA GLU A 101 14.04 9.73 14.12
C GLU A 101 15.19 9.60 13.11
N GLY A 102 15.03 10.16 11.91
CA GLY A 102 15.96 9.96 10.78
C GLY A 102 15.97 8.53 10.22
N GLY A 103 14.93 7.74 10.54
CA GLY A 103 14.77 6.35 10.16
C GLY A 103 14.35 6.14 8.70
N SER A 104 13.76 4.98 8.42
CA SER A 104 13.40 4.62 7.04
C SER A 104 12.18 3.73 6.95
N ILE A 105 11.54 3.77 5.79
CA ILE A 105 10.50 2.83 5.39
C ILE A 105 11.10 1.89 4.35
N SER A 106 10.95 0.59 4.57
CA SER A 106 11.34 -0.44 3.61
C SER A 106 10.10 -1.17 3.10
N GLY A 107 10.10 -1.63 1.87
CA GLY A 107 8.94 -2.29 1.30
C GLY A 107 9.19 -2.96 -0.02
N VAL A 108 8.07 -3.37 -0.63
CA VAL A 108 8.02 -4.03 -1.93
C VAL A 108 7.24 -3.16 -2.90
N PHE A 109 7.90 -2.84 -4.01
CA PHE A 109 7.26 -2.26 -5.18
C PHE A 109 7.02 -3.35 -6.21
N HIS A 110 5.76 -3.65 -6.49
CA HIS A 110 5.36 -4.67 -7.44
C HIS A 110 5.17 -4.03 -8.82
N ILE A 111 5.99 -4.42 -9.79
CA ILE A 111 5.87 -4.01 -11.19
C ILE A 111 5.01 -5.03 -11.92
N VAL A 112 3.80 -4.64 -12.33
CA VAL A 112 2.90 -5.48 -13.13
C VAL A 112 3.30 -5.42 -14.59
N THR A 113 3.58 -4.22 -15.11
CA THR A 113 3.94 -4.01 -16.52
C THR A 113 5.20 -3.18 -16.67
N THR A 114 5.82 -3.25 -17.84
CA THR A 114 7.12 -2.61 -18.13
C THR A 114 7.20 -1.14 -17.76
N ASP A 115 6.10 -0.41 -17.87
CA ASP A 115 5.93 1.02 -17.65
C ASP A 115 5.55 1.42 -16.20
N GLY A 116 5.34 0.44 -15.32
CA GLY A 116 5.23 0.65 -13.88
C GLY A 116 6.58 0.73 -13.15
N ALA A 117 7.69 0.68 -13.89
CA ALA A 117 9.02 0.57 -13.31
C ALA A 117 9.55 1.88 -12.73
N GLY A 118 10.72 1.85 -12.09
CA GLY A 118 11.34 3.05 -11.54
C GLY A 118 12.15 3.86 -12.57
N PRO A 119 13.04 4.76 -12.11
CA PRO A 119 13.25 5.14 -10.71
C PRO A 119 11.99 5.77 -10.10
N VAL A 120 11.81 5.62 -8.78
CA VAL A 120 10.71 6.27 -8.04
C VAL A 120 11.20 7.50 -7.29
N GLN A 121 10.28 8.41 -7.01
CA GLN A 121 10.47 9.57 -6.15
C GLN A 121 9.52 9.46 -4.95
N ALA A 122 9.87 10.10 -3.84
CA ALA A 122 9.10 10.06 -2.61
C ALA A 122 8.87 11.46 -2.03
N MET A 123 7.62 11.76 -1.66
CA MET A 123 7.21 13.04 -1.07
C MET A 123 6.35 12.81 0.16
N ILE A 124 6.70 13.43 1.28
CA ILE A 124 5.99 13.32 2.55
C ILE A 124 5.05 14.52 2.70
N ASP A 125 3.79 14.27 3.02
CA ASP A 125 2.84 15.24 3.55
C ASP A 125 2.68 15.00 5.07
N PRO A 126 3.25 15.88 5.92
CA PRO A 126 3.13 15.84 7.37
C PRO A 126 1.70 15.86 7.92
N THR A 127 0.76 16.40 7.15
CA THR A 127 -0.64 16.64 7.57
C THR A 127 -1.59 15.49 7.21
N ALA A 128 -1.11 14.53 6.42
CA ALA A 128 -1.92 13.44 5.85
C ALA A 128 -3.22 13.91 5.18
N SER A 129 -3.18 15.06 4.50
CA SER A 129 -4.31 15.61 3.73
C SER A 129 -4.21 15.28 2.25
N GLY A 130 -3.03 14.86 1.78
CA GLY A 130 -2.68 14.71 0.37
C GLY A 130 -2.07 15.97 -0.24
N ALA A 131 -1.63 16.94 0.56
CA ALA A 131 -1.07 18.22 0.14
C ALA A 131 0.45 18.15 -0.15
N PHE A 132 0.86 17.24 -1.03
CA PHE A 132 2.27 16.98 -1.34
C PHE A 132 3.02 18.15 -1.98
N SER A 133 2.32 19.14 -2.54
CA SER A 133 2.95 20.37 -3.04
C SER A 133 3.63 21.20 -1.96
N ASN A 134 3.20 21.06 -0.70
CA ASN A 134 3.81 21.67 0.49
C ASN A 134 4.60 20.64 1.31
N GLY A 135 4.85 19.46 0.74
CA GLY A 135 5.49 18.36 1.44
C GLY A 135 7.00 18.54 1.62
N VAL A 136 7.62 17.52 2.21
CA VAL A 136 9.07 17.36 2.28
C VAL A 136 9.52 16.18 1.42
N GLU A 137 10.53 16.38 0.57
CA GLU A 137 11.05 15.29 -0.27
C GLU A 137 11.80 14.26 0.59
N ALA A 138 11.56 12.98 0.33
CA ALA A 138 12.19 11.87 1.01
C ALA A 138 13.20 11.18 0.09
N THR A 139 14.32 10.74 0.66
CA THR A 139 15.42 10.17 -0.14
C THR A 139 15.19 8.68 -0.39
N VAL A 140 15.13 8.27 -1.65
CA VAL A 140 15.06 6.85 -2.03
C VAL A 140 16.47 6.25 -1.94
N MET A 141 16.69 5.36 -0.96
CA MET A 141 17.97 4.69 -0.71
C MET A 141 18.16 3.43 -1.55
N THR A 142 17.08 2.65 -1.68
CA THR A 142 17.02 1.49 -2.57
C THR A 142 15.90 1.75 -3.55
N ASP A 143 16.25 1.89 -4.82
CA ASP A 143 15.32 2.29 -5.86
C ASP A 143 14.82 1.10 -6.69
N VAL A 144 13.65 1.28 -7.28
CA VAL A 144 13.02 0.34 -8.20
C VAL A 144 13.76 0.43 -9.54
N PRO A 145 14.20 -0.69 -10.13
CA PRO A 145 14.90 -0.63 -11.41
C PRO A 145 13.98 -0.10 -12.50
N GLY A 146 14.53 0.70 -13.39
CA GLY A 146 13.84 1.21 -14.57
C GLY A 146 14.58 2.41 -15.18
N ASN A 147 14.07 2.90 -16.30
CA ASN A 147 14.53 4.11 -16.95
C ASN A 147 13.31 4.91 -17.41
N ASN A 148 13.08 6.09 -16.81
CA ASN A 148 11.89 6.92 -17.03
C ASN A 148 10.58 6.12 -16.94
N GLY A 149 10.46 5.27 -15.93
CA GLY A 149 9.29 4.44 -15.72
C GLY A 149 9.30 3.12 -16.49
N ASN A 150 10.33 2.81 -17.28
CA ASN A 150 10.32 1.65 -18.18
C ASN A 150 11.38 0.59 -17.85
N ILE A 151 11.01 -0.68 -17.92
CA ILE A 151 11.89 -1.86 -17.79
C ILE A 151 11.60 -2.88 -18.89
N ARG A 152 12.47 -3.87 -19.10
CA ARG A 152 12.19 -5.00 -20.01
C ARG A 152 11.24 -5.99 -19.33
N PRO A 153 10.48 -6.81 -20.09
CA PRO A 153 9.67 -7.91 -19.54
C PRO A 153 10.45 -8.88 -18.63
N SER A 154 11.77 -8.98 -18.85
CA SER A 154 12.70 -9.76 -18.03
C SER A 154 13.05 -9.14 -16.68
N GLY A 155 12.48 -8.00 -16.31
CA GLY A 155 12.82 -7.28 -15.08
C GLY A 155 14.19 -6.58 -15.11
N LYS A 156 14.78 -6.40 -16.29
CA LYS A 156 16.09 -5.74 -16.48
C LYS A 156 15.93 -4.40 -17.17
N VAL A 157 16.73 -3.39 -16.78
CA VAL A 157 16.75 -2.09 -17.46
C VAL A 157 17.31 -2.25 -18.88
N ALA A 158 16.65 -1.65 -19.88
CA ALA A 158 17.13 -1.71 -21.26
C ALA A 158 18.42 -0.87 -21.42
N ARG A 159 19.45 -1.43 -22.05
CA ARG A 159 20.66 -0.67 -22.44
C ARG A 159 20.28 0.40 -23.47
N ALA A 160 20.96 1.55 -23.45
CA ALA A 160 20.64 2.72 -24.28
C ALA A 160 20.44 2.40 -25.78
N LEU A 161 21.26 1.51 -26.37
CA LEU A 161 21.13 1.09 -27.77
C LEU A 161 19.88 0.24 -28.10
N HIS A 162 19.23 -0.37 -27.09
CA HIS A 162 17.99 -1.13 -27.27
C HIS A 162 16.73 -0.27 -27.11
N ALA A 163 16.86 1.00 -26.71
CA ALA A 163 15.75 1.89 -26.37
C ALA A 163 15.12 2.63 -27.57
N LEU A 164 15.37 2.17 -28.81
CA LEU A 164 14.86 2.77 -30.06
C LEU A 164 13.34 2.56 -30.29
N GLY A 165 12.55 2.36 -29.23
CA GLY A 165 11.08 2.38 -29.31
C GLY A 165 10.42 1.13 -29.91
N LEU A 166 11.18 0.07 -30.22
CA LEU A 166 10.65 -1.17 -30.81
C LEU A 166 10.12 -2.19 -29.79
N MET A 167 10.14 -1.86 -28.50
CA MET A 167 9.56 -2.70 -27.45
C MET A 167 8.09 -2.33 -27.25
N LYS A 168 7.20 -3.33 -27.19
CA LYS A 168 5.80 -3.14 -26.82
C LYS A 168 5.76 -2.50 -25.42
N ARG A 169 5.27 -1.26 -25.34
CA ARG A 169 4.95 -0.60 -24.06
C ARG A 169 3.87 -1.42 -23.33
N ALA A 170 3.89 -1.45 -22.00
CA ALA A 170 2.97 -2.25 -21.17
C ALA A 170 3.07 -3.79 -21.26
N ALA A 171 4.23 -4.37 -21.57
CA ALA A 171 4.39 -5.82 -21.48
C ALA A 171 4.39 -6.29 -20.01
N ASN A 172 3.88 -7.49 -19.72
CA ASN A 172 3.89 -8.05 -18.36
C ASN A 172 5.32 -8.20 -17.83
N VAL A 173 5.50 -7.84 -16.57
CA VAL A 173 6.69 -8.09 -15.77
C VAL A 173 6.30 -8.97 -14.58
N ASN A 174 5.32 -8.54 -13.79
CA ASN A 174 4.84 -9.21 -12.57
C ASN A 174 5.98 -9.62 -11.62
N MET A 175 6.80 -8.65 -11.21
CA MET A 175 7.95 -8.88 -10.33
C MET A 175 7.97 -7.89 -9.17
N ASP A 176 8.46 -8.37 -8.04
CA ASP A 176 8.67 -7.59 -6.83
C ASP A 176 10.10 -7.05 -6.77
N PHE A 177 10.22 -5.77 -6.44
CA PHE A 177 11.50 -5.11 -6.22
C PHE A 177 11.52 -4.45 -4.85
N PRO A 178 12.64 -4.54 -4.11
CA PRO A 178 12.77 -3.85 -2.84
C PRO A 178 12.80 -2.34 -3.08
N VAL A 179 12.13 -1.60 -2.23
CA VAL A 179 12.24 -0.14 -2.15
C VAL A 179 12.55 0.25 -0.71
N LYS A 180 13.46 1.20 -0.52
CA LYS A 180 13.79 1.75 0.80
C LYS A 180 13.89 3.26 0.71
N ILE A 181 13.20 3.96 1.59
CA ILE A 181 13.08 5.42 1.58
C ILE A 181 13.43 5.95 2.96
N ALA A 182 14.42 6.83 3.03
CA ALA A 182 14.78 7.54 4.25
C ALA A 182 13.76 8.63 4.54
N VAL A 183 13.29 8.68 5.78
CA VAL A 183 12.47 9.78 6.29
C VAL A 183 13.42 10.84 6.83
N PRO A 184 13.34 12.10 6.37
CA PRO A 184 14.21 13.17 6.87
C PRO A 184 14.11 13.32 8.39
N ALA A 185 15.24 13.57 9.05
CA ALA A 185 15.24 13.94 10.46
C ALA A 185 14.43 15.22 10.68
N GLY A 186 13.76 15.33 11.83
CA GLY A 186 12.84 16.41 12.16
C GLY A 186 11.45 16.26 11.53
N THR A 187 11.17 15.16 10.82
CA THR A 187 9.82 14.90 10.30
C THR A 187 8.85 14.73 11.46
N THR A 188 7.79 15.54 11.48
CA THR A 188 6.69 15.41 12.44
C THR A 188 5.39 15.11 11.72
N CYS A 189 4.61 14.18 12.24
CA CYS A 189 3.31 13.84 11.68
C CYS A 189 2.19 14.42 12.53
N SER A 190 1.26 15.15 11.92
CA SER A 190 0.14 15.82 12.59
C SER A 190 -1.24 15.40 12.09
N GLY A 191 -1.28 14.60 11.02
CA GLY A 191 -2.53 14.14 10.43
C GLY A 191 -3.35 13.26 11.38
N THR A 192 -4.67 13.37 11.27
CA THR A 192 -5.62 12.47 11.92
C THR A 192 -6.52 11.85 10.88
N VAL A 193 -6.39 10.54 10.65
CA VAL A 193 -7.06 9.83 9.56
C VAL A 193 -7.50 8.46 10.04
N ALA A 194 -8.73 8.06 9.72
CA ALA A 194 -9.26 6.72 10.05
C ALA A 194 -9.08 6.31 11.53
N GLY A 195 -9.19 7.25 12.46
CA GLY A 195 -9.01 7.03 13.90
C GLY A 195 -7.54 6.95 14.37
N GLN A 196 -6.58 7.04 13.46
CA GLN A 196 -5.15 7.15 13.78
C GLN A 196 -4.75 8.61 13.93
N GLN A 197 -3.90 8.89 14.92
CA GLN A 197 -3.32 10.22 15.16
C GLN A 197 -1.85 10.24 14.73
N ASN A 198 -1.26 11.43 14.58
CA ASN A 198 0.14 11.60 14.20
C ASN A 198 0.50 10.87 12.91
N VAL A 199 -0.37 10.93 11.91
CA VAL A 199 -0.20 10.27 10.61
C VAL A 199 0.48 11.22 9.63
N CYS A 200 1.49 10.72 8.92
CA CYS A 200 2.00 11.31 7.70
C CYS A 200 1.53 10.49 6.50
N PHE A 201 1.40 11.14 5.36
CA PHE A 201 1.33 10.43 4.07
C PHE A 201 2.65 10.52 3.34
N MET A 202 3.04 9.44 2.66
CA MET A 202 4.18 9.44 1.75
C MET A 202 3.72 8.97 0.38
N LYS A 203 3.82 9.86 -0.60
CA LYS A 203 3.60 9.55 -2.01
C LYS A 203 4.87 8.95 -2.58
N ILE A 204 4.75 7.79 -3.22
CA ILE A 204 5.84 7.10 -3.89
C ILE A 204 5.39 6.88 -5.33
N ALA A 205 6.08 7.46 -6.30
CA ALA A 205 5.70 7.32 -7.70
C ALA A 205 6.89 7.41 -8.66
N ASN A 206 6.80 6.73 -9.79
CA ASN A 206 7.71 6.95 -10.91
C ASN A 206 7.34 8.23 -11.69
N SER A 207 8.17 8.66 -12.64
CA SER A 207 7.95 9.85 -13.47
C SER A 207 7.41 9.55 -14.87
N ASN A 208 6.60 8.48 -15.02
CA ASN A 208 6.12 8.05 -16.33
C ASN A 208 5.01 8.97 -16.89
N ARG A 209 5.18 9.43 -18.14
CA ARG A 209 4.22 10.32 -18.82
C ARG A 209 2.88 9.66 -19.17
N ALA A 210 2.85 8.33 -19.26
CA ALA A 210 1.60 7.60 -19.44
C ALA A 210 0.71 7.67 -18.18
N GLY A 211 1.31 8.02 -17.05
CA GLY A 211 0.69 8.12 -15.74
C GLY A 211 1.77 7.79 -14.73
N PRO A 212 2.03 8.61 -13.73
CA PRO A 212 2.90 8.18 -12.65
C PRO A 212 2.24 7.05 -11.87
N PHE A 213 2.98 5.97 -11.66
CA PHE A 213 2.51 4.78 -10.96
C PHE A 213 3.22 4.60 -9.63
N GLY A 214 2.47 4.12 -8.64
CA GLY A 214 2.98 3.77 -7.32
C GLY A 214 1.85 3.76 -6.31
N GLY A 215 1.91 4.65 -5.32
CA GLY A 215 0.87 4.78 -4.31
C GLY A 215 1.18 5.81 -3.24
N VAL A 216 0.20 6.05 -2.37
CA VAL A 216 0.41 6.80 -1.13
C VAL A 216 0.33 5.83 0.03
N ILE A 217 1.33 5.82 0.90
CA ILE A 217 1.31 5.06 2.15
C ILE A 217 1.06 6.00 3.33
N ALA A 218 0.54 5.47 4.43
CA ALA A 218 0.49 6.16 5.71
C ALA A 218 1.55 5.59 6.65
N PHE A 219 2.16 6.45 7.46
CA PHE A 219 3.11 6.05 8.50
C PHE A 219 3.03 7.01 9.69
N GLN A 220 3.66 6.62 10.79
CA GLN A 220 3.79 7.43 11.99
C GLN A 220 5.25 7.49 12.40
N MET A 221 5.66 8.60 13.01
CA MET A 221 6.94 8.64 13.71
C MET A 221 6.80 7.83 15.00
N ALA A 222 7.69 6.87 15.20
CA ALA A 222 7.78 6.11 16.43
C ALA A 222 8.04 7.10 17.57
N SER A 223 7.10 7.20 18.51
CA SER A 223 7.37 8.00 19.70
C SER A 223 8.54 7.38 20.46
N THR A 224 9.34 8.20 21.14
CA THR A 224 10.39 7.76 22.07
C THR A 224 9.85 7.03 23.31
N GLY A 225 8.58 6.61 23.32
CA GLY A 225 7.91 5.96 24.44
C GLY A 225 6.64 5.15 24.15
N ALA A 226 6.40 4.70 22.91
CA ALA A 226 5.28 3.78 22.61
C ALA A 226 5.80 2.41 22.21
N ALA A 227 6.25 1.64 23.20
CA ALA A 227 6.07 0.20 23.12
C ALA A 227 4.56 -0.07 22.94
N GLY A 228 4.25 -0.93 21.97
CA GLY A 228 2.92 -1.22 21.44
C GLY A 228 1.73 -0.88 22.35
N ASN A 229 0.74 -0.20 21.76
CA ASN A 229 -0.62 -0.23 22.28
C ASN A 229 -1.18 -1.65 22.05
N THR A 230 -0.63 -2.64 22.76
CA THR A 230 -1.33 -3.87 23.06
C THR A 230 -2.52 -3.46 23.89
N THR A 231 -3.67 -3.29 23.24
CA THR A 231 -4.96 -3.50 23.88
C THR A 231 -4.83 -4.81 24.62
N ALA A 232 -4.69 -4.74 25.95
CA ALA A 232 -4.72 -5.91 26.80
C ALA A 232 -5.97 -6.67 26.42
N THR A 233 -5.79 -7.85 25.82
CA THR A 233 -6.88 -8.82 25.70
C THR A 233 -7.25 -9.13 27.13
N THR A 234 -8.36 -8.56 27.60
CA THR A 234 -9.04 -9.00 28.81
C THR A 234 -9.17 -10.49 28.66
N ALA A 235 -8.36 -11.23 29.40
CA ALA A 235 -8.45 -12.68 29.47
C ALA A 235 -9.87 -12.99 29.91
N VAL A 236 -10.68 -13.46 28.97
CA VAL A 236 -11.98 -14.07 29.23
C VAL A 236 -11.66 -15.28 30.09
N THR A 237 -11.83 -15.12 31.41
CA THR A 237 -11.91 -16.23 32.34
C THR A 237 -13.02 -17.14 31.83
N THR A 238 -12.62 -18.31 31.34
CA THR A 238 -13.50 -19.43 31.03
C THR A 238 -14.47 -19.62 32.19
N GLY A 239 -15.75 -19.36 31.90
CA GLY A 239 -16.85 -19.64 32.80
C GLY A 239 -16.88 -21.12 33.14
N GLY A 240 -16.61 -21.44 34.40
CA GLY A 240 -17.09 -22.67 35.00
C GLY A 240 -18.61 -22.57 35.19
N PRO A 241 -19.39 -23.63 34.90
CA PRO A 241 -20.83 -23.58 35.07
C PRO A 241 -21.19 -23.64 36.57
N ALA A 242 -21.72 -22.54 37.09
CA ALA A 242 -22.45 -22.53 38.35
C ALA A 242 -23.89 -23.01 38.12
N LYS A 243 -24.25 -24.15 38.71
CA LYS A 243 -25.64 -24.55 38.94
C LYS A 243 -25.75 -25.04 40.40
N GLY A 244 -26.28 -24.19 41.28
CA GLY A 244 -26.96 -24.66 42.50
C GLY A 244 -28.26 -25.35 42.06
N THR A 245 -28.73 -26.42 42.68
CA THR A 245 -29.05 -26.58 44.11
C THR A 245 -29.23 -28.07 44.43
N ALA A 246 -28.83 -28.50 45.63
CA ALA A 246 -29.68 -29.27 46.56
C ALA A 246 -28.84 -29.89 47.69
N ALA A 247 -29.44 -29.92 48.86
CA ALA A 247 -28.85 -30.20 50.16
C ALA A 247 -28.63 -31.69 50.48
N LYS A 248 -27.92 -31.89 51.61
CA LYS A 248 -28.08 -32.96 52.63
C LYS A 248 -27.11 -34.15 52.53
N GLY A 249 -26.47 -34.46 53.67
CA GLY A 249 -26.07 -35.84 53.98
C GLY A 249 -24.64 -36.06 54.47
N THR A 250 -24.43 -35.77 55.76
CA THR A 250 -23.69 -36.52 56.79
C THR A 250 -22.65 -37.60 56.39
N LYS A 251 -21.48 -37.47 57.04
CA LYS A 251 -20.38 -38.43 57.25
C LYS A 251 -20.79 -39.92 57.27
N GLY A 252 -20.04 -40.74 56.54
CA GLY A 252 -20.01 -42.20 56.68
C GLY A 252 -18.57 -42.71 56.74
N THR A 253 -18.13 -43.09 57.94
CA THR A 253 -16.86 -43.78 58.22
C THR A 253 -17.01 -45.28 57.91
N THR A 254 -15.93 -45.87 57.41
CA THR A 254 -15.79 -47.24 56.94
C THR A 254 -15.98 -48.33 58.02
N ALA A 255 -16.78 -49.34 57.66
CA ALA A 255 -16.68 -50.79 57.93
C ALA A 255 -16.66 -51.39 59.36
N LYS A 256 -17.61 -52.33 59.55
CA LYS A 256 -17.52 -53.72 60.11
C LYS A 256 -18.98 -54.17 60.31
N ARG A 257 -19.48 -55.39 60.16
CA ARG A 257 -19.06 -56.81 60.11
C ARG A 257 -20.41 -57.53 59.77
N PHE A 258 -20.51 -58.64 59.04
CA PHE A 258 -20.40 -60.01 59.54
C PHE A 258 -20.68 -60.99 58.39
N THR A 259 -20.01 -62.13 58.46
CA THR A 259 -20.04 -63.34 57.63
C THR A 259 -21.42 -63.99 57.43
N ALA A 260 -21.64 -64.61 56.28
CA ALA A 260 -21.63 -66.07 56.07
C ALA A 260 -21.78 -66.36 54.57
#